data_AF-A0A2H9PHQ0-F1
#
_entry.id   AF-A0A2H9PHQ0-F1
#
_cell.length_a   1.000
_cell.length_b   1.000
_cell.length_c   1.000
_cell.angle_alpha   90.00
_cell.angle_beta   90.00
_cell.angle_gamma   90.00
#
_symmetry.space_group_name_H-M   'P 1'
#
loop_
_entity.id
_entity.type
_entity.pdbx_description
1 polymer ?
#
loop_
_entity_poly.entity_id
_entity_poly.type
_entity_poly.pdbx_seq_one_letter_code
_entity_poly.pdbx_strand_id
1 'polypeptide(L)'
;MSLLEKIFRRKKSYDIKEIQEKAESHEPQKILIPSEKPPKFERFCNFSERALKLKAPKSSQEKLRESILMLDIDITPNGVFSATILIFISLFLLALPFFFLDGSMKLLMPFIPFIAAYLVYTYPSFLATVTKIRASDETIKVILYMVIYLRFNPQLENAFSFAAEHCSGPIGKDIKGIIWGLETGQFIDLKRAIGTKMEKWLIWDKEFVESINLILSLSRVGTEDIRKKNLEKALTYLLTSTYEKMKDYSRNLTSPITMIHSMGITFPLMGLVMFPMISIFLHDQMNPLYLAFGYTVFLPLILYFYLKRVISKRPGAFSYPDISYHPDLPPEGKYVLKLFNKKLLVPVVVLAIIFLVYISIPGIIHIFSLGSNYFTFKQDPMNFSENWKNYLKKQYQPDVLLKLSFYSLSIIWGIGVAIVIYTFGMSWQRLKIRNEIKLIEDEFQIALFTLADVLSSGIPIETALEEVALKYRQSKMEKSPMYNFFVDLLRNMKNMGMTLERAVFDKDYGAILRFPSKLVHDIMKIIVSG
;
A
#
# COMPACT_ATOMS: atom_id res chain seq x y z
N MET A 1 -19.09 -17.53 -36.81
CA MET A 1 -17.83 -17.27 -36.09
C MET A 1 -16.60 -17.24 -37.04
N SER A 2 -16.65 -16.63 -38.25
CA SER A 2 -15.45 -16.64 -39.14
C SER A 2 -15.22 -15.45 -40.09
N LEU A 3 -16.01 -14.38 -40.04
CA LEU A 3 -15.77 -13.15 -40.84
C LEU A 3 -15.68 -11.89 -39.97
N LEU A 4 -16.56 -11.75 -38.98
CA LEU A 4 -16.52 -10.67 -37.99
C LEU A 4 -15.24 -10.68 -37.13
N GLU A 5 -14.72 -11.86 -36.80
CA GLU A 5 -13.47 -12.01 -36.02
C GLU A 5 -12.22 -11.69 -36.87
N LYS A 6 -12.29 -11.92 -38.19
CA LYS A 6 -11.23 -11.52 -39.16
C LYS A 6 -11.23 -10.01 -39.41
N ILE A 7 -12.39 -9.37 -39.43
CA ILE A 7 -12.54 -7.91 -39.56
C ILE A 7 -12.05 -7.20 -38.29
N PHE A 8 -12.38 -7.73 -37.10
CA PHE A 8 -11.88 -7.19 -35.82
C PHE A 8 -10.36 -7.39 -35.62
N ARG A 9 -9.77 -8.49 -36.12
CA ARG A 9 -8.30 -8.67 -36.06
C ARG A 9 -7.53 -7.81 -37.06
N ARG A 10 -8.06 -7.54 -38.27
CA ARG A 10 -7.39 -6.67 -39.25
C ARG A 10 -7.45 -5.18 -38.89
N LYS A 11 -8.50 -4.71 -38.21
CA LYS A 11 -8.59 -3.32 -37.73
C LYS A 11 -7.72 -3.02 -36.52
N LYS A 12 -7.31 -4.05 -35.75
CA LYS A 12 -6.46 -3.91 -34.55
C LYS A 12 -4.99 -3.57 -34.86
N SER A 13 -4.59 -3.63 -36.14
CA SER A 13 -3.19 -3.44 -36.56
C SER A 13 -2.91 -2.09 -37.23
N TYR A 14 -3.93 -1.30 -37.56
CA TYR A 14 -3.77 -0.14 -38.46
C TYR A 14 -3.77 1.24 -37.81
N ASP A 15 -3.66 1.33 -36.48
CA ASP A 15 -3.44 2.62 -35.80
C ASP A 15 -2.27 2.59 -34.82
N ILE A 16 -1.81 1.41 -34.36
CA ILE A 16 -0.76 1.33 -33.33
C ILE A 16 0.61 1.68 -33.92
N LYS A 17 0.92 1.21 -35.14
CA LYS A 17 2.20 1.51 -35.81
C LYS A 17 2.33 2.95 -36.27
N GLU A 18 1.25 3.55 -36.77
CA GLU A 18 1.27 4.93 -37.28
C GLU A 18 1.31 5.96 -36.14
N ILE A 19 0.70 5.63 -34.99
CA ILE A 19 0.82 6.38 -33.74
C ILE A 19 2.21 6.17 -33.11
N GLN A 20 2.78 4.95 -33.17
CA GLN A 20 4.15 4.67 -32.74
C GLN A 20 5.19 5.41 -33.59
N GLU A 21 5.10 5.40 -34.92
CA GLU A 21 6.04 6.11 -35.80
C GLU A 21 6.00 7.63 -35.61
N LYS A 22 4.82 8.22 -35.36
CA LYS A 22 4.71 9.64 -35.02
C LYS A 22 5.21 9.97 -33.62
N ALA A 23 5.04 9.06 -32.65
CA ALA A 23 5.52 9.23 -31.27
C ALA A 23 7.02 8.96 -31.09
N GLU A 24 7.62 8.06 -31.89
CA GLU A 24 9.05 7.71 -31.87
C GLU A 24 9.96 8.83 -32.42
N SER A 25 9.39 9.82 -33.14
CA SER A 25 10.15 10.92 -33.74
C SER A 25 10.67 11.96 -32.73
N HIS A 26 10.23 11.92 -31.47
CA HIS A 26 10.62 12.88 -30.45
C HIS A 26 10.90 12.15 -29.12
N GLU A 27 12.09 12.38 -28.56
CA GLU A 27 12.44 11.89 -27.22
C GLU A 27 11.34 12.22 -26.21
N PRO A 28 10.94 11.29 -25.32
CA PRO A 28 9.96 11.57 -24.29
C PRO A 28 10.50 12.66 -23.36
N GLN A 29 10.12 13.91 -23.62
CA GLN A 29 10.43 15.02 -22.74
C GLN A 29 9.81 14.74 -21.38
N LYS A 30 10.68 14.69 -20.38
CA LYS A 30 10.36 14.27 -19.02
C LYS A 30 9.56 15.36 -18.34
N ILE A 31 8.32 15.06 -17.99
CA ILE A 31 7.48 15.95 -17.20
C ILE A 31 8.07 16.03 -15.79
N LEU A 32 8.84 17.08 -15.50
CA LEU A 32 9.35 17.38 -14.16
C LEU A 32 8.20 17.91 -13.30
N ILE A 33 7.58 17.03 -12.51
CA ILE A 33 6.77 17.46 -11.39
C ILE A 33 7.74 17.92 -10.29
N PRO A 34 7.77 19.21 -9.92
CA PRO A 34 8.67 19.67 -8.87
C PRO A 34 8.18 19.13 -7.52
N SER A 35 9.11 18.65 -6.68
CA SER A 35 9.03 18.59 -5.20
C SER A 35 8.94 17.23 -4.46
N GLU A 36 9.09 16.06 -5.07
CA GLU A 36 9.33 14.83 -4.29
C GLU A 36 10.85 14.59 -4.14
N LYS A 37 11.36 14.57 -2.89
CA LYS A 37 12.77 14.23 -2.62
C LYS A 37 13.07 12.86 -3.26
N PRO A 38 14.21 12.71 -3.98
CA PRO A 38 14.49 11.45 -4.66
C PRO A 38 14.59 10.31 -3.63
N PRO A 39 13.89 9.18 -3.85
CA PRO A 39 13.87 8.06 -2.91
C PRO A 39 15.30 7.62 -2.55
N LYS A 40 15.49 7.14 -1.31
CA LYS A 40 16.81 6.72 -0.80
C LYS A 40 17.52 5.75 -1.75
N PHE A 41 16.77 4.89 -2.42
CA PHE A 41 17.27 3.94 -3.41
C PHE A 41 17.84 4.62 -4.67
N GLU A 42 17.20 5.66 -5.19
CA GLU A 42 17.71 6.43 -6.33
C GLU A 42 19.07 7.05 -6.02
N ARG A 43 19.19 7.68 -4.84
CA ARG A 43 20.45 8.26 -4.38
C ARG A 43 21.56 7.20 -4.30
N PHE A 44 21.23 6.01 -3.81
CA PHE A 44 22.17 4.90 -3.71
C PHE A 44 22.62 4.42 -5.10
N CYS A 45 21.69 4.21 -6.03
CA CYS A 45 22.02 3.81 -7.41
C CYS A 45 22.89 4.84 -8.13
N ASN A 46 22.53 6.12 -8.04
CA ASN A 46 23.28 7.20 -8.69
C ASN A 46 24.67 7.39 -8.06
N PHE A 47 24.80 7.18 -6.75
CA PHE A 47 26.10 7.15 -6.08
C PHE A 47 26.94 5.96 -6.55
N SER A 48 26.37 4.75 -6.58
CA SER A 48 27.07 3.54 -7.01
C SER A 48 27.50 3.60 -8.48
N GLU A 49 26.68 4.20 -9.35
CA GLU A 49 27.03 4.43 -10.76
C GLU A 49 28.25 5.34 -10.89
N ARG A 50 28.31 6.42 -10.11
CA ARG A 50 29.46 7.35 -10.09
C ARG A 50 30.72 6.67 -9.54
N ALA A 51 30.58 5.82 -8.53
CA ALA A 51 31.69 5.15 -7.86
C ALA A 51 32.32 4.03 -8.70
N LEU A 52 31.52 3.16 -9.30
CA LEU A 52 32.01 1.94 -9.98
C LEU A 52 31.95 2.02 -11.52
N LYS A 53 31.08 2.84 -12.10
CA LYS A 53 30.90 3.01 -13.56
C LYS A 53 30.80 1.69 -14.34
N LEU A 54 30.15 0.67 -13.78
CA LEU A 54 30.03 -0.65 -14.39
C LEU A 54 28.87 -0.69 -15.38
N LYS A 55 29.11 -1.25 -16.57
CA LYS A 55 28.08 -1.48 -17.58
C LYS A 55 27.37 -2.82 -17.32
N ALA A 56 26.05 -2.79 -17.26
CA ALA A 56 25.26 -4.00 -17.11
C ALA A 56 25.30 -4.87 -18.38
N PRO A 57 25.24 -6.21 -18.28
CA PRO A 57 25.12 -7.11 -19.43
C PRO A 57 23.85 -6.81 -20.25
N LYS A 58 23.89 -7.00 -21.57
CA LYS A 58 22.76 -6.68 -22.49
C LYS A 58 21.43 -7.30 -22.05
N SER A 59 21.43 -8.57 -21.62
CA SER A 59 20.22 -9.26 -21.14
C SER A 59 19.63 -8.62 -19.86
N SER A 60 20.48 -8.13 -18.95
CA SER A 60 20.05 -7.42 -17.76
C SER A 60 19.55 -6.02 -18.07
N GLN A 61 20.14 -5.35 -19.08
CA GLN A 61 19.71 -4.02 -19.52
C GLN A 61 18.28 -4.02 -20.04
N GLU A 62 17.89 -5.00 -20.87
CA GLU A 62 16.52 -5.09 -21.39
C GLU A 62 15.50 -5.30 -20.26
N LYS A 63 15.75 -6.28 -19.38
CA LYS A 63 14.85 -6.59 -18.25
C LYS A 63 14.69 -5.40 -17.29
N LEU A 64 15.78 -4.71 -17.00
CA LEU A 64 15.76 -3.55 -16.10
C LEU A 64 15.17 -2.32 -16.78
N ARG A 65 15.37 -2.13 -18.09
CA ARG A 65 14.83 -0.98 -18.84
C ARG A 65 13.30 -0.98 -18.80
N GLU A 66 12.67 -2.13 -19.04
CA GLU A 66 11.21 -2.24 -18.96
C GLU A 66 10.71 -1.92 -17.53
N SER A 67 11.40 -2.43 -16.51
CA SER A 67 11.05 -2.17 -15.10
C SER A 67 11.24 -0.71 -14.71
N ILE A 68 12.29 -0.05 -15.23
CA ILE A 68 12.60 1.36 -14.96
C ILE A 68 11.63 2.28 -15.69
N LEU A 69 11.21 1.96 -16.91
CA LEU A 69 10.22 2.75 -17.66
C LEU A 69 8.88 2.86 -16.93
N MET A 70 8.51 1.83 -16.16
CA MET A 70 7.32 1.83 -15.32
C MET A 70 7.46 2.70 -14.05
N LEU A 71 8.66 3.17 -13.72
CA LEU A 71 8.97 3.91 -12.50
C LEU A 71 9.23 5.38 -12.85
N ASP A 72 8.65 6.27 -12.06
CA ASP A 72 8.93 7.72 -12.14
C ASP A 72 10.19 8.07 -11.33
N ILE A 73 11.30 7.33 -11.56
CA ILE A 73 12.56 7.46 -10.81
C ILE A 73 13.75 7.53 -11.78
N ASP A 74 14.72 8.39 -11.46
CA ASP A 74 15.88 8.70 -12.30
C ASP A 74 17.02 7.69 -12.05
N ILE A 75 16.85 6.48 -12.57
CA ILE A 75 17.81 5.39 -12.42
C ILE A 75 18.15 4.79 -13.78
N THR A 76 19.42 4.47 -14.02
CA THR A 76 19.85 3.71 -15.19
C THR A 76 20.00 2.22 -14.86
N PRO A 77 19.86 1.30 -15.86
CA PRO A 77 20.18 -0.12 -15.66
C PRO A 77 21.61 -0.34 -15.15
N ASN A 78 22.55 0.54 -15.54
CA ASN A 78 23.94 0.49 -15.13
C ASN A 78 24.11 0.87 -13.65
N GLY A 79 23.34 1.84 -13.16
CA GLY A 79 23.32 2.23 -11.76
C GLY A 79 22.80 1.15 -10.83
N VAL A 80 21.75 0.41 -11.22
CA VAL A 80 21.25 -0.76 -10.45
C VAL A 80 22.30 -1.86 -10.38
N PHE A 81 22.97 -2.16 -11.50
CA PHE A 81 24.00 -3.18 -11.55
C PHE A 81 25.23 -2.79 -10.71
N SER A 82 25.68 -1.54 -10.83
CA SER A 82 26.76 -1.00 -10.01
C SER A 82 26.42 -1.03 -8.52
N ALA A 83 25.19 -0.70 -8.14
CA ALA A 83 24.72 -0.78 -6.75
C ALA A 83 24.68 -2.22 -6.21
N THR A 84 24.31 -3.18 -7.05
CA THR A 84 24.30 -4.62 -6.72
C THR A 84 25.71 -5.11 -6.42
N ILE A 85 26.70 -4.71 -7.22
CA ILE A 85 28.10 -5.11 -7.01
C ILE A 85 28.69 -4.40 -5.80
N LEU A 86 28.38 -3.12 -5.60
CA LEU A 86 28.86 -2.35 -4.45
C LEU A 86 28.37 -2.94 -3.13
N ILE A 87 27.07 -3.27 -3.02
CA ILE A 87 26.51 -3.87 -1.81
C ILE A 87 27.15 -5.22 -1.54
N PHE A 88 27.34 -6.04 -2.59
CA PHE A 88 27.97 -7.34 -2.50
C PHE A 88 29.38 -7.22 -1.95
N ILE A 89 30.22 -6.37 -2.55
CA ILE A 89 31.62 -6.16 -2.13
C ILE A 89 31.67 -5.64 -0.69
N SER A 90 30.83 -4.65 -0.34
CA SER A 90 30.84 -4.07 1.01
C SER A 90 30.48 -5.09 2.09
N LEU A 91 29.46 -5.91 1.86
CA LEU A 91 29.01 -6.92 2.81
C LEU A 91 29.95 -8.12 2.83
N PHE A 92 30.55 -8.47 1.70
CA PHE A 92 31.56 -9.52 1.64
C PHE A 92 32.80 -9.13 2.44
N LEU A 93 33.30 -7.90 2.29
CA LEU A 93 34.40 -7.37 3.09
C LEU A 93 34.05 -7.33 4.59
N LEU A 94 32.82 -6.96 4.95
CA LEU A 94 32.36 -6.96 6.33
C LEU A 94 32.22 -8.39 6.91
N ALA A 95 31.96 -9.38 6.07
CA ALA A 95 31.86 -10.79 6.46
C ALA A 95 33.23 -11.47 6.66
N LEU A 96 34.31 -10.95 6.04
CA LEU A 96 35.65 -11.56 6.10
C LEU A 96 36.17 -11.82 7.53
N PRO A 97 36.07 -10.90 8.50
CA PRO A 97 36.55 -11.15 9.87
C PRO A 97 35.85 -12.34 10.55
N PHE A 98 34.61 -12.62 10.17
CA PHE A 98 33.81 -13.67 10.79
C PHE A 98 34.17 -15.08 10.30
N PHE A 99 34.92 -15.20 9.20
CA PHE A 99 35.48 -16.50 8.79
C PHE A 99 36.55 -17.01 9.78
N PHE A 100 37.18 -16.11 10.54
CA PHE A 100 38.19 -16.46 11.54
C PHE A 100 37.60 -16.86 12.91
N LEU A 101 36.30 -16.63 13.15
CA LEU A 101 35.62 -16.96 14.42
C LEU A 101 35.15 -18.41 14.46
N ASP A 102 35.64 -19.21 15.41
CA ASP A 102 35.26 -20.62 15.52
C ASP A 102 33.76 -20.87 15.74
N GLY A 103 33.28 -21.93 15.10
CA GLY A 103 31.88 -22.32 15.07
C GLY A 103 31.27 -22.34 13.68
N SER A 104 30.02 -22.75 13.62
CA SER A 104 29.27 -22.97 12.38
C SER A 104 28.65 -21.72 11.76
N MET A 105 28.78 -20.58 12.44
CA MET A 105 28.39 -19.27 11.90
C MET A 105 29.23 -18.89 10.65
N LYS A 106 30.43 -19.47 10.49
CA LYS A 106 31.26 -19.36 9.26
C LYS A 106 30.54 -19.84 8.00
N LEU A 107 29.61 -20.81 8.11
CA LEU A 107 28.91 -21.38 6.95
C LEU A 107 27.79 -20.48 6.43
N LEU A 108 27.13 -19.71 7.30
CA LEU A 108 25.97 -18.87 6.94
C LEU A 108 26.36 -17.45 6.49
N MET A 109 27.43 -16.89 7.06
CA MET A 109 27.99 -15.58 6.70
C MET A 109 28.15 -15.33 5.19
N PRO A 110 28.73 -16.24 4.38
CA PRO A 110 28.92 -16.01 2.96
C PRO A 110 27.62 -15.82 2.19
N PHE A 111 26.47 -16.33 2.66
CA PHE A 111 25.19 -16.18 1.96
C PHE A 111 24.59 -14.78 2.10
N ILE A 112 24.95 -14.03 3.15
CA ILE A 112 24.38 -12.69 3.42
C ILE A 112 24.67 -11.71 2.26
N PRO A 113 25.92 -11.56 1.76
CA PRO A 113 26.21 -10.75 0.59
C PRO A 113 25.42 -11.15 -0.66
N PHE A 114 25.26 -12.45 -0.94
CA PHE A 114 24.49 -12.94 -2.09
C PHE A 114 23.01 -12.58 -1.97
N ILE A 115 22.41 -12.80 -0.79
CA ILE A 115 21.01 -12.45 -0.53
C ILE A 115 20.80 -10.94 -0.69
N ALA A 116 21.68 -10.13 -0.11
CA ALA A 116 21.59 -8.68 -0.21
C ALA A 116 21.73 -8.18 -1.66
N ALA A 117 22.70 -8.73 -2.42
CA ALA A 117 22.87 -8.42 -3.84
C ALA A 117 21.62 -8.80 -4.66
N TYR A 118 21.08 -9.99 -4.42
CA TYR A 118 19.85 -10.44 -5.08
C TYR A 118 18.67 -9.52 -4.78
N LEU A 119 18.54 -9.05 -3.53
CA LEU A 119 17.49 -8.11 -3.14
C LEU A 119 17.64 -6.77 -3.85
N VAL A 120 18.85 -6.19 -3.93
CA VAL A 120 19.12 -4.92 -4.63
C VAL A 120 18.84 -5.04 -6.12
N TYR A 121 19.31 -6.10 -6.77
CA TYR A 121 19.08 -6.35 -8.19
C TYR A 121 17.59 -6.53 -8.53
N THR A 122 16.86 -7.25 -7.69
CA THR A 122 15.43 -7.54 -7.90
C THR A 122 14.53 -6.39 -7.43
N TYR A 123 15.06 -5.39 -6.72
CA TYR A 123 14.26 -4.32 -6.14
C TYR A 123 13.50 -3.45 -7.17
N PRO A 124 14.09 -3.01 -8.29
CA PRO A 124 13.37 -2.22 -9.30
C PRO A 124 12.20 -2.99 -9.92
N SER A 125 12.39 -4.28 -10.24
CA SER A 125 11.31 -5.10 -10.80
C SER A 125 10.19 -5.35 -9.78
N PHE A 126 10.52 -5.49 -8.49
CA PHE A 126 9.53 -5.51 -7.42
C PHE A 126 8.76 -4.19 -7.33
N LEU A 127 9.45 -3.03 -7.32
CA LEU A 127 8.81 -1.72 -7.30
C LEU A 127 7.92 -1.48 -8.52
N ALA A 128 8.37 -1.87 -9.71
CA ALA A 128 7.59 -1.77 -10.95
C ALA A 128 6.30 -2.59 -10.84
N THR A 129 6.41 -3.82 -10.32
CA THR A 129 5.25 -4.68 -10.06
C THR A 129 4.27 -4.04 -9.07
N VAL A 130 4.76 -3.48 -7.96
CA VAL A 130 3.91 -2.79 -6.97
C VAL A 130 3.25 -1.55 -7.58
N THR A 131 3.97 -0.79 -8.38
CA THR A 131 3.45 0.43 -9.04
C THR A 131 2.37 0.07 -10.05
N LYS A 132 2.59 -0.96 -10.88
CA LYS A 132 1.59 -1.52 -11.79
C LYS A 132 0.30 -1.91 -11.06
N ILE A 133 0.42 -2.54 -9.91
CA ILE A 133 -0.75 -2.97 -9.12
C ILE A 133 -1.50 -1.78 -8.53
N ARG A 134 -0.77 -0.78 -8.01
CA ARG A 134 -1.37 0.48 -7.55
C ARG A 134 -2.03 1.27 -8.68
N ALA A 135 -1.43 1.27 -9.87
CA ALA A 135 -2.02 1.88 -11.06
C ALA A 135 -3.35 1.20 -11.40
N SER A 136 -3.37 -0.13 -11.44
CA SER A 136 -4.60 -0.89 -11.72
C SER A 136 -5.68 -0.72 -10.65
N ASP A 137 -5.32 -0.52 -9.37
CA ASP A 137 -6.27 -0.18 -8.31
C ASP A 137 -6.90 1.21 -8.48
N GLU A 138 -6.13 2.16 -9.01
CA GLU A 138 -6.59 3.51 -9.26
C GLU A 138 -7.38 3.67 -10.56
N THR A 139 -7.14 2.82 -11.57
CA THR A 139 -7.85 2.78 -12.86
C THR A 139 -9.36 2.98 -12.70
N ILE A 140 -9.98 2.25 -11.76
CA ILE A 140 -11.43 2.27 -11.53
C ILE A 140 -11.89 3.66 -11.11
N LYS A 141 -11.19 4.29 -10.15
CA LYS A 141 -11.55 5.61 -9.65
C LYS A 141 -11.40 6.68 -10.71
N VAL A 142 -10.29 6.65 -11.45
CA VAL A 142 -10.00 7.62 -12.49
C VAL A 142 -11.11 7.60 -13.53
N ILE A 143 -11.46 6.42 -14.03
CA ILE A 143 -12.53 6.26 -15.02
C ILE A 143 -13.89 6.64 -14.42
N LEU A 144 -14.17 6.24 -13.18
CA LEU A 144 -15.41 6.60 -12.50
C LEU A 144 -15.56 8.12 -12.37
N TYR A 145 -14.54 8.83 -11.88
CA TYR A 145 -14.58 10.29 -11.75
C TYR A 145 -14.71 10.99 -13.10
N MET A 146 -13.99 10.53 -14.13
CA MET A 146 -14.18 11.09 -15.49
C MET A 146 -15.59 10.84 -16.00
N VAL A 147 -16.14 9.64 -15.83
CA VAL A 147 -17.50 9.32 -16.28
C VAL A 147 -18.55 10.14 -15.52
N ILE A 148 -18.40 10.29 -14.20
CA ILE A 148 -19.29 11.12 -13.38
C ILE A 148 -19.23 12.56 -13.88
N TYR A 149 -18.03 13.15 -14.00
CA TYR A 149 -17.86 14.51 -14.47
C TYR A 149 -18.46 14.70 -15.86
N LEU A 150 -18.15 13.80 -16.79
CA LEU A 150 -18.63 13.86 -18.17
C LEU A 150 -20.15 13.76 -18.25
N ARG A 151 -20.82 13.04 -17.35
CA ARG A 151 -22.30 12.97 -17.35
C ARG A 151 -22.93 14.36 -17.19
N PHE A 152 -22.34 15.22 -16.36
CA PHE A 152 -22.80 16.59 -16.13
C PHE A 152 -22.24 17.56 -17.18
N ASN A 153 -20.93 17.53 -17.41
CA ASN A 153 -20.23 18.48 -18.28
C ASN A 153 -19.44 17.73 -19.36
N PRO A 154 -19.83 17.81 -20.67
CA PRO A 154 -19.22 17.04 -21.75
C PRO A 154 -17.84 17.57 -22.20
N GLN A 155 -17.02 18.11 -21.29
CA GLN A 155 -15.67 18.59 -21.56
C GLN A 155 -14.62 17.61 -21.04
N LEU A 156 -13.85 17.02 -21.96
CA LEU A 156 -12.83 16.01 -21.63
C LEU A 156 -11.70 16.58 -20.78
N GLU A 157 -11.18 17.76 -21.11
CA GLU A 157 -10.08 18.38 -20.36
C GLU A 157 -10.43 18.57 -18.89
N ASN A 158 -11.61 19.11 -18.61
CA ASN A 158 -12.08 19.26 -17.23
C ASN A 158 -12.32 17.92 -16.55
N ALA A 159 -12.76 16.89 -17.28
CA ALA A 159 -12.90 15.55 -16.71
C ALA A 159 -11.54 14.96 -16.28
N PHE A 160 -10.49 15.18 -17.09
CA PHE A 160 -9.12 14.79 -16.75
C PHE A 160 -8.57 15.61 -15.57
N SER A 161 -8.79 16.92 -15.55
CA SER A 161 -8.43 17.79 -14.42
C SER A 161 -9.15 17.35 -13.14
N PHE A 162 -10.44 17.08 -13.24
CA PHE A 162 -11.23 16.58 -12.11
C PHE A 162 -10.70 15.24 -11.60
N ALA A 163 -10.36 14.30 -12.48
CA ALA A 163 -9.73 13.04 -12.06
C ALA A 163 -8.35 13.26 -11.42
N ALA A 164 -7.53 14.19 -11.94
CA ALA A 164 -6.20 14.50 -11.36
C ALA A 164 -6.26 15.18 -9.99
N GLU A 165 -7.31 15.97 -9.70
CA GLU A 165 -7.50 16.57 -8.37
C GLU A 165 -7.85 15.51 -7.31
N HIS A 166 -8.60 14.48 -7.71
CA HIS A 166 -9.19 13.53 -6.77
C HIS A 166 -8.41 12.20 -6.66
N CYS A 167 -7.54 11.89 -7.63
CA CYS A 167 -6.70 10.69 -7.67
C CYS A 167 -5.22 11.01 -7.33
N SER A 168 -4.61 10.22 -6.44
CA SER A 168 -3.26 10.47 -5.89
C SER A 168 -2.24 9.36 -6.18
N GLY A 169 -2.66 8.28 -6.81
CA GLY A 169 -1.84 7.16 -7.23
C GLY A 169 -1.09 7.40 -8.55
N PRO A 170 -0.51 6.33 -9.13
CA PRO A 170 0.37 6.45 -10.30
C PRO A 170 -0.32 7.04 -11.54
N ILE A 171 -1.57 6.67 -11.81
CA ILE A 171 -2.30 7.16 -12.98
C ILE A 171 -2.72 8.61 -12.73
N GLY A 172 -3.20 8.94 -11.53
CA GLY A 172 -3.52 10.32 -11.14
C GLY A 172 -2.33 11.26 -11.29
N LYS A 173 -1.13 10.82 -10.87
CA LYS A 173 0.13 11.56 -11.07
C LYS A 173 0.46 11.79 -12.54
N ASP A 174 0.32 10.77 -13.39
CA ASP A 174 0.54 10.91 -14.84
C ASP A 174 -0.46 11.89 -15.47
N ILE A 175 -1.74 11.83 -15.08
CA ILE A 175 -2.76 12.77 -15.56
C ILE A 175 -2.46 14.21 -15.10
N LYS A 176 -2.04 14.38 -13.84
CA LYS A 176 -1.62 15.71 -13.34
C LYS A 176 -0.45 16.28 -14.14
N GLY A 177 0.51 15.43 -14.51
CA GLY A 177 1.59 15.79 -15.41
C GLY A 177 1.10 16.19 -16.80
N ILE A 178 0.11 15.47 -17.36
CA ILE A 178 -0.54 15.82 -18.63
C ILE A 178 -1.21 17.19 -18.55
N ILE A 179 -2.02 17.44 -17.51
CA ILE A 179 -2.71 18.73 -17.31
C ILE A 179 -1.71 19.87 -17.16
N TRP A 180 -0.67 19.69 -16.33
CA TRP A 180 0.39 20.69 -16.19
C TRP A 180 1.10 20.99 -17.52
N GLY A 181 1.36 19.96 -18.33
CA GLY A 181 1.95 20.13 -19.66
C GLY A 181 1.03 20.87 -20.64
N LEU A 182 -0.29 20.73 -20.52
CA LEU A 182 -1.27 21.50 -21.31
C LEU A 182 -1.31 22.96 -20.85
N GLU A 183 -1.39 23.21 -19.54
CA GLU A 183 -1.42 24.56 -18.96
C GLU A 183 -0.12 25.35 -19.24
N THR A 184 1.02 24.68 -19.27
CA THR A 184 2.33 25.29 -19.59
C THR A 184 2.62 25.39 -21.08
N GLY A 185 1.71 24.90 -21.94
CA GLY A 185 1.87 24.93 -23.40
C GLY A 185 2.90 23.93 -23.95
N GLN A 186 3.35 22.95 -23.16
CA GLN A 186 4.20 21.85 -23.64
C GLN A 186 3.44 20.92 -24.60
N PHE A 187 2.13 20.76 -24.39
CA PHE A 187 1.25 20.01 -25.28
C PHE A 187 0.21 20.95 -25.91
N ILE A 188 -0.04 20.76 -27.20
CA ILE A 188 -1.04 21.56 -27.96
C ILE A 188 -2.46 21.06 -27.68
N ASP A 189 -2.62 19.74 -27.53
CA ASP A 189 -3.91 19.08 -27.38
C ASP A 189 -3.83 17.90 -26.43
N LEU A 190 -4.94 17.64 -25.73
CA LEU A 190 -5.08 16.54 -24.78
C LEU A 190 -4.74 15.18 -25.40
N LYS A 191 -5.10 14.96 -26.67
CA LYS A 191 -4.86 13.69 -27.37
C LYS A 191 -3.35 13.42 -27.53
N ARG A 192 -2.55 14.42 -27.87
CA ARG A 192 -1.08 14.28 -27.96
C ARG A 192 -0.46 14.06 -26.58
N ALA A 193 -0.93 14.79 -25.56
CA ALA A 193 -0.43 14.64 -24.20
C ALA A 193 -0.66 13.21 -23.67
N ILE A 194 -1.87 12.65 -23.88
CA ILE A 194 -2.19 11.25 -23.51
C ILE A 194 -1.31 10.25 -24.29
N GLY A 195 -1.02 10.53 -25.57
CA GLY A 195 -0.14 9.70 -26.39
C GLY A 195 1.23 9.44 -25.75
N THR A 196 1.79 10.43 -25.04
CA THR A 196 3.11 10.30 -24.36
C THR A 196 3.11 9.29 -23.22
N LYS A 197 1.95 8.99 -22.62
CA LYS A 197 1.81 8.09 -21.48
C LYS A 197 1.15 6.76 -21.84
N MET A 198 0.62 6.63 -23.05
CA MET A 198 -0.21 5.49 -23.44
C MET A 198 0.55 4.16 -23.41
N GLU A 199 1.83 4.13 -23.79
CA GLU A 199 2.67 2.91 -23.70
C GLU A 199 2.82 2.45 -22.25
N LYS A 200 3.15 3.38 -21.35
CA LYS A 200 3.28 3.14 -19.90
C LYS A 200 1.96 2.62 -19.32
N TRP A 201 0.84 3.23 -19.68
CA TRP A 201 -0.49 2.82 -19.25
C TRP A 201 -0.91 1.45 -19.80
N LEU A 202 -0.54 1.11 -21.04
CA LEU A 202 -0.83 -0.20 -21.63
C LEU A 202 -0.10 -1.34 -20.90
N ILE A 203 1.12 -1.07 -20.41
CA ILE A 203 1.88 -2.02 -19.60
C ILE A 203 1.25 -2.19 -18.21
N TRP A 204 0.78 -1.10 -17.62
CA TRP A 204 0.13 -1.11 -16.30
C TRP A 204 -1.22 -1.82 -16.33
N ASP A 205 -2.12 -1.37 -17.20
CA ASP A 205 -3.51 -1.83 -17.26
C ASP A 205 -4.10 -1.62 -18.67
N LYS A 206 -4.28 -2.70 -19.43
CA LYS A 206 -4.78 -2.63 -20.81
C LYS A 206 -6.23 -2.17 -20.86
N GLU A 207 -7.01 -2.60 -19.88
CA GLU A 207 -8.42 -2.30 -19.74
C GLU A 207 -8.64 -0.81 -19.43
N PHE A 208 -7.71 -0.17 -18.73
CA PHE A 208 -7.70 1.28 -18.55
C PHE A 208 -7.58 2.00 -19.90
N VAL A 209 -6.60 1.61 -20.72
CA VAL A 209 -6.37 2.23 -22.04
C VAL A 209 -7.58 2.07 -22.95
N GLU A 210 -8.20 0.89 -22.98
CA GLU A 210 -9.44 0.66 -23.73
C GLU A 210 -10.59 1.54 -23.22
N SER A 211 -10.72 1.68 -21.89
CA SER A 211 -11.75 2.53 -21.28
C SER A 211 -11.54 4.01 -21.59
N ILE A 212 -10.28 4.49 -21.57
CA ILE A 212 -9.90 5.84 -22.00
C ILE A 212 -10.24 6.03 -23.48
N ASN A 213 -9.90 5.09 -24.35
CA ASN A 213 -10.21 5.19 -25.78
C ASN A 213 -11.73 5.26 -26.04
N LEU A 214 -12.54 4.52 -25.27
CA LEU A 214 -14.00 4.65 -25.31
C LEU A 214 -14.45 6.05 -24.88
N ILE A 215 -13.87 6.63 -23.83
CA ILE A 215 -14.17 8.00 -23.38
C ILE A 215 -13.73 9.04 -24.43
N LEU A 216 -12.54 8.93 -25.00
CA LEU A 216 -12.04 9.84 -26.03
C LEU A 216 -12.86 9.77 -27.33
N SER A 217 -13.46 8.61 -27.62
CA SER A 217 -14.35 8.45 -28.78
C SER A 217 -15.64 9.28 -28.68
N LEU A 218 -15.98 9.80 -27.49
CA LEU A 218 -17.18 10.60 -27.24
C LEU A 218 -17.17 11.97 -27.91
N SER A 219 -15.98 12.56 -28.15
CA SER A 219 -15.87 13.86 -28.85
C SER A 219 -16.42 13.85 -30.28
N ARG A 220 -16.80 12.67 -30.80
CA ARG A 220 -17.31 12.47 -32.16
C ARG A 220 -18.81 12.13 -32.21
N VAL A 221 -19.49 12.05 -31.06
CA VAL A 221 -20.87 11.55 -30.97
C VAL A 221 -21.86 12.71 -30.85
N GLY A 222 -22.84 12.77 -31.76
CA GLY A 222 -23.76 13.92 -31.91
C GLY A 222 -25.04 13.91 -31.07
N THR A 223 -25.30 12.88 -30.23
CA THR A 223 -26.54 12.79 -29.44
C THR A 223 -26.27 12.44 -27.98
N GLU A 224 -26.92 13.15 -27.05
CA GLU A 224 -26.77 13.00 -25.60
C GLU A 224 -27.02 11.57 -25.08
N ASP A 225 -28.01 10.86 -25.62
CA ASP A 225 -28.32 9.49 -25.21
C ASP A 225 -27.23 8.50 -25.61
N ILE A 226 -26.66 8.67 -26.80
CA ILE A 226 -25.55 7.83 -27.28
C ILE A 226 -24.29 8.12 -26.45
N ARG A 227 -24.06 9.37 -26.08
CA ARG A 227 -22.96 9.79 -25.20
C ARG A 227 -23.08 9.13 -23.82
N LYS A 228 -24.26 9.19 -23.18
CA LYS A 228 -24.53 8.54 -21.90
C LYS A 228 -24.36 7.02 -21.97
N LYS A 229 -24.87 6.39 -23.03
CA LYS A 229 -24.72 4.95 -23.26
C LYS A 229 -23.26 4.52 -23.46
N ASN A 230 -22.46 5.33 -24.15
CA ASN A 230 -21.03 5.04 -24.34
C ASN A 230 -20.21 5.22 -23.05
N LEU A 231 -20.53 6.25 -22.25
CA LEU A 231 -19.94 6.43 -20.91
C LEU A 231 -20.25 5.24 -19.99
N GLU A 232 -21.50 4.78 -19.99
CA GLU A 232 -21.91 3.58 -19.26
C GLU A 232 -21.19 2.33 -19.76
N LYS A 233 -21.05 2.18 -21.09
CA LYS A 233 -20.31 1.06 -21.67
C LYS A 233 -18.84 1.04 -21.21
N ALA A 234 -18.18 2.19 -21.16
CA ALA A 234 -16.80 2.29 -20.67
C ALA A 234 -16.69 1.89 -19.19
N LEU A 235 -17.60 2.39 -18.35
CA LEU A 235 -17.65 2.04 -16.93
C LEU A 235 -17.95 0.54 -16.71
N THR A 236 -18.97 0.00 -17.38
CA THR A 236 -19.37 -1.40 -17.26
C THR A 236 -18.29 -2.35 -17.75
N TYR A 237 -17.60 -2.02 -18.85
CA TYR A 237 -16.47 -2.80 -19.34
C TYR A 237 -15.38 -2.90 -18.26
N LEU A 238 -14.98 -1.76 -17.69
CA LEU A 238 -13.95 -1.70 -16.67
C LEU A 238 -14.31 -2.46 -15.39
N LEU A 239 -15.54 -2.30 -14.90
CA LEU A 239 -16.03 -3.00 -13.71
C LEU A 239 -16.07 -4.51 -13.93
N THR A 240 -16.58 -4.94 -15.09
CA THR A 240 -16.65 -6.37 -15.45
C THR A 240 -15.26 -6.98 -15.57
N SER A 241 -14.33 -6.31 -16.25
CA SER A 241 -12.96 -6.79 -16.38
C SER A 241 -12.22 -6.84 -15.04
N THR A 242 -12.47 -5.89 -14.15
CA THR A 242 -11.92 -5.92 -12.78
C THR A 242 -12.46 -7.13 -12.00
N TYR A 243 -13.77 -7.37 -12.10
CA TYR A 243 -14.41 -8.53 -11.46
C TYR A 243 -13.84 -9.86 -11.97
N GLU A 244 -13.64 -10.00 -13.28
CA GLU A 244 -13.02 -11.18 -13.89
C GLU A 244 -11.58 -11.37 -13.40
N LYS A 245 -10.76 -10.30 -13.35
CA LYS A 245 -9.40 -10.35 -12.78
C LYS A 245 -9.40 -10.82 -11.33
N MET A 246 -10.37 -10.35 -10.52
CA MET A 246 -10.50 -10.77 -9.12
C MET A 246 -10.88 -12.24 -9.00
N LYS A 247 -11.81 -12.72 -9.83
CA LYS A 247 -12.21 -14.12 -9.90
C LYS A 247 -11.04 -15.03 -10.27
N ASP A 248 -10.25 -14.63 -11.26
CA ASP A 248 -9.07 -15.38 -11.67
C ASP A 248 -7.96 -15.34 -10.61
N TYR A 249 -7.73 -14.19 -9.97
CA TYR A 249 -6.83 -14.09 -8.83
C TYR A 249 -7.24 -15.04 -7.70
N SER A 250 -8.52 -15.06 -7.33
CA SER A 250 -9.04 -15.94 -6.29
C SER A 250 -8.80 -17.42 -6.61
N ARG A 251 -8.98 -17.84 -7.86
CA ARG A 251 -8.71 -19.22 -8.30
C ARG A 251 -7.23 -19.55 -8.21
N ASN A 252 -6.38 -18.63 -8.67
CA ASN A 252 -4.92 -18.77 -8.69
C ASN A 252 -4.27 -18.72 -7.30
N LEU A 253 -4.98 -18.29 -6.25
CA LEU A 253 -4.50 -18.32 -4.87
C LEU A 253 -4.38 -19.73 -4.28
N THR A 254 -5.02 -20.73 -4.89
CA THR A 254 -5.01 -22.12 -4.38
C THR A 254 -3.58 -22.66 -4.25
N SER A 255 -2.76 -22.57 -5.31
CA SER A 255 -1.39 -23.10 -5.28
C SER A 255 -0.46 -22.36 -4.31
N PRO A 256 -0.48 -21.01 -4.23
CA PRO A 256 0.24 -20.30 -3.18
C PRO A 256 -0.19 -20.69 -1.76
N ILE A 257 -1.50 -20.87 -1.52
CA ILE A 257 -2.00 -21.26 -0.20
C ILE A 257 -1.53 -22.67 0.18
N THR A 258 -1.58 -23.62 -0.75
CA THR A 258 -1.06 -24.98 -0.48
C THR A 258 0.44 -24.97 -0.23
N MET A 259 1.22 -24.15 -0.95
CA MET A 259 2.64 -23.99 -0.68
C MET A 259 2.91 -23.40 0.70
N ILE A 260 2.16 -22.37 1.11
CA ILE A 260 2.25 -21.78 2.45
C ILE A 260 1.91 -22.81 3.52
N HIS A 261 0.85 -23.60 3.31
CA HIS A 261 0.49 -24.69 4.23
C HIS A 261 1.63 -25.71 4.34
N SER A 262 2.15 -26.20 3.21
CA SER A 262 3.21 -27.20 3.20
C SER A 262 4.50 -26.71 3.87
N MET A 263 4.94 -25.49 3.55
CA MET A 263 6.16 -24.91 4.12
C MET A 263 5.96 -24.47 5.57
N GLY A 264 4.80 -23.91 5.91
CA GLY A 264 4.56 -23.31 7.23
C GLY A 264 4.01 -24.25 8.28
N ILE A 265 3.37 -25.36 7.88
CA ILE A 265 2.72 -26.29 8.80
C ILE A 265 3.31 -27.69 8.62
N THR A 266 3.25 -28.24 7.40
CA THR A 266 3.60 -29.63 7.14
C THR A 266 5.09 -29.91 7.37
N PHE A 267 5.99 -29.09 6.82
CA PHE A 267 7.44 -29.26 6.97
C PHE A 267 7.92 -29.10 8.43
N PRO A 268 7.45 -28.11 9.20
CA PRO A 268 7.74 -28.05 10.64
C PRO A 268 7.26 -29.27 11.41
N LEU A 269 6.04 -29.74 11.12
CA LEU A 269 5.50 -30.91 11.80
C LEU A 269 6.30 -32.18 11.46
N MET A 270 6.63 -32.40 10.18
CA MET A 270 7.51 -33.48 9.75
C MET A 270 8.89 -33.38 10.39
N GLY A 271 9.48 -32.19 10.44
CA GLY A 271 10.78 -31.97 11.08
C GLY A 271 10.75 -32.26 12.58
N LEU A 272 9.69 -31.88 13.28
CA LEU A 272 9.50 -32.17 14.71
C LEU A 272 9.41 -33.69 14.93
N VAL A 273 8.67 -34.41 14.10
CA VAL A 273 8.54 -35.88 14.16
C VAL A 273 9.84 -36.59 13.78
N MET A 274 10.57 -36.10 12.77
CA MET A 274 11.83 -36.69 12.34
C MET A 274 13.00 -36.34 13.27
N PHE A 275 12.89 -35.28 14.07
CA PHE A 275 14.01 -34.81 14.88
C PHE A 275 14.53 -35.87 15.87
N PRO A 276 13.70 -36.60 16.64
CA PRO A 276 14.16 -37.72 17.45
C PRO A 276 14.92 -38.77 16.63
N MET A 277 14.42 -39.13 15.43
CA MET A 277 15.09 -40.09 14.55
C MET A 277 16.46 -39.57 14.11
N ILE A 278 16.51 -38.34 13.60
CA ILE A 278 17.75 -37.67 13.17
C ILE A 278 18.76 -37.62 14.34
N SER A 279 18.30 -37.28 15.55
CA SER A 279 19.14 -37.21 16.74
C SER A 279 19.69 -38.57 17.16
N ILE A 280 18.93 -39.65 16.97
CA ILE A 280 19.39 -41.02 17.27
C ILE A 280 20.47 -41.44 16.25
N PHE A 281 20.25 -41.18 14.96
CA PHE A 281 21.12 -41.66 13.88
C PHE A 281 22.35 -40.79 13.59
N LEU A 282 22.29 -39.46 13.78
CA LEU A 282 23.38 -38.51 13.51
C LEU A 282 24.07 -38.00 14.80
N HIS A 283 24.31 -38.90 15.75
CA HIS A 283 24.97 -38.60 17.04
C HIS A 283 26.12 -37.59 16.92
N ASP A 284 26.13 -36.57 17.79
CA ASP A 284 27.13 -35.49 17.92
C ASP A 284 27.41 -34.60 16.70
N GLN A 285 26.80 -34.82 15.54
CA GLN A 285 27.02 -33.99 14.35
C GLN A 285 25.99 -32.86 14.16
N MET A 286 24.86 -32.91 14.85
CA MET A 286 23.78 -31.93 14.73
C MET A 286 23.70 -31.05 15.97
N ASN A 287 24.08 -29.78 15.83
CA ASN A 287 23.84 -28.79 16.87
C ASN A 287 22.33 -28.44 16.91
N PRO A 288 21.63 -28.63 18.06
CA PRO A 288 20.21 -28.27 18.19
C PRO A 288 19.91 -26.80 17.85
N LEU A 289 20.92 -25.92 17.94
CA LEU A 289 20.80 -24.52 17.55
C LEU A 289 20.45 -24.32 16.07
N TYR A 290 20.85 -25.21 15.15
CA TYR A 290 20.46 -25.07 13.74
C TYR A 290 18.97 -25.30 13.53
N LEU A 291 18.41 -26.28 14.25
CA LEU A 291 17.00 -26.58 14.20
C LEU A 291 16.21 -25.39 14.78
N ALA A 292 16.64 -24.90 15.94
CA ALA A 292 16.05 -23.73 16.57
C ALA A 292 16.09 -22.51 15.62
N PHE A 293 17.25 -22.17 15.06
CA PHE A 293 17.39 -21.06 14.13
C PHE A 293 16.57 -21.24 12.84
N GLY A 294 16.59 -22.47 12.28
CA GLY A 294 15.85 -22.83 11.08
C GLY A 294 14.35 -22.61 11.21
N TYR A 295 13.75 -23.09 12.31
CA TYR A 295 12.30 -22.97 12.52
C TYR A 295 11.85 -21.64 13.11
N THR A 296 12.67 -20.98 13.93
CA THR A 296 12.26 -19.74 14.62
C THR A 296 12.59 -18.47 13.84
N VAL A 297 13.61 -18.50 12.98
CA VAL A 297 14.08 -17.30 12.25
C VAL A 297 13.98 -17.50 10.75
N PHE A 298 14.63 -18.54 10.21
CA PHE A 298 14.77 -18.71 8.76
C PHE A 298 13.43 -19.00 8.07
N LEU A 299 12.68 -19.98 8.57
CA LEU A 299 11.40 -20.39 7.99
C LEU A 299 10.35 -19.26 8.05
N PRO A 300 10.11 -18.58 9.20
CA PRO A 300 9.20 -17.44 9.23
C PRO A 300 9.58 -16.30 8.28
N LEU A 301 10.88 -16.06 8.08
CA LEU A 301 11.36 -15.03 7.16
C LEU A 301 11.06 -15.37 5.70
N ILE A 302 11.30 -16.63 5.29
CA ILE A 302 10.93 -17.11 3.96
C ILE A 302 9.42 -17.05 3.75
N LEU A 303 8.64 -17.52 4.72
CA LEU A 303 7.18 -17.51 4.66
C LEU A 303 6.65 -16.09 4.58
N TYR A 304 7.17 -15.16 5.38
CA TYR A 304 6.81 -13.75 5.33
C TYR A 304 7.05 -13.16 3.94
N PHE A 305 8.22 -13.41 3.35
CA PHE A 305 8.54 -12.92 2.01
C PHE A 305 7.60 -13.50 0.94
N TYR A 306 7.35 -14.81 0.99
CA TYR A 306 6.46 -15.49 0.06
C TYR A 306 5.01 -14.97 0.19
N LEU A 307 4.49 -14.90 1.42
CA LEU A 307 3.16 -14.39 1.72
C LEU A 307 2.99 -12.95 1.22
N LYS A 308 3.95 -12.09 1.53
CA LYS A 308 3.95 -10.69 1.07
C LYS A 308 3.92 -10.61 -0.45
N ARG A 309 4.67 -11.46 -1.16
CA ARG A 309 4.69 -11.50 -2.63
C ARG A 309 3.36 -11.95 -3.22
N VAL A 310 2.67 -12.90 -2.59
CA VAL A 310 1.36 -13.42 -3.04
C VAL A 310 0.24 -12.41 -2.81
N ILE A 311 0.17 -11.82 -1.61
CA ILE A 311 -0.84 -10.81 -1.25
C ILE A 311 -0.67 -9.54 -2.08
N SER A 312 0.58 -9.15 -2.36
CA SER A 312 0.85 -7.92 -3.12
C SER A 312 0.27 -7.98 -4.53
N LYS A 313 0.07 -9.17 -5.12
CA LYS A 313 -0.50 -9.38 -6.48
C LYS A 313 -2.02 -9.25 -6.57
N ARG A 314 -2.72 -8.95 -5.47
CA ARG A 314 -4.17 -8.79 -5.50
C ARG A 314 -4.58 -7.70 -6.50
N PRO A 315 -5.56 -7.95 -7.39
CA PRO A 315 -6.16 -6.89 -8.19
C PRO A 315 -6.72 -5.82 -7.27
N GLY A 316 -6.61 -4.57 -7.71
CA GLY A 316 -7.23 -3.46 -7.01
C GLY A 316 -8.74 -3.51 -7.14
N ALA A 317 -9.45 -3.15 -6.08
CA ALA A 317 -10.91 -3.25 -6.04
C ALA A 317 -11.53 -2.33 -4.99
N PHE A 318 -10.77 -1.91 -3.98
CA PHE A 318 -11.29 -1.08 -2.90
C PHE A 318 -10.23 -0.10 -2.42
N SER A 319 -10.49 1.17 -2.64
CA SER A 319 -9.91 2.18 -1.77
C SER A 319 -10.60 2.17 -0.42
N TYR A 320 -9.79 2.15 0.63
CA TYR A 320 -10.28 2.52 1.95
C TYR A 320 -10.73 3.99 1.91
N PRO A 321 -11.79 4.36 2.63
CA PRO A 321 -12.17 5.75 2.80
C PRO A 321 -10.98 6.55 3.32
N ASP A 322 -10.74 7.69 2.69
CA ASP A 322 -9.65 8.58 3.08
C ASP A 322 -10.02 9.24 4.41
N ILE A 323 -9.19 9.04 5.42
CA ILE A 323 -9.40 9.56 6.78
C ILE A 323 -8.71 10.91 6.99
N SER A 324 -7.98 11.42 5.99
CA SER A 324 -7.10 12.60 6.11
C SER A 324 -7.83 13.89 6.50
N TYR A 325 -9.12 14.01 6.13
CA TYR A 325 -9.95 15.18 6.43
C TYR A 325 -10.54 15.17 7.84
N HIS A 326 -10.39 14.08 8.60
CA HIS A 326 -11.07 13.96 9.90
C HIS A 326 -10.38 14.80 10.99
N PRO A 327 -11.11 15.70 11.69
CA PRO A 327 -10.51 16.63 12.66
C PRO A 327 -9.91 15.94 13.89
N ASP A 328 -10.47 14.80 14.31
CA ASP A 328 -9.93 13.98 15.40
C ASP A 328 -8.86 12.96 14.97
N LEU A 329 -8.33 13.04 13.74
CA LEU A 329 -7.31 12.11 13.27
C LEU A 329 -6.00 12.26 14.08
N PRO A 330 -5.50 11.20 14.75
CA PRO A 330 -4.19 11.25 15.38
C PRO A 330 -3.06 11.41 14.34
N PRO A 331 -2.06 12.26 14.60
CA PRO A 331 -0.84 12.33 13.80
C PRO A 331 -0.17 10.95 13.69
N GLU A 332 0.61 10.74 12.63
CA GLU A 332 1.32 9.48 12.42
C GLU A 332 2.18 9.07 13.62
N GLY A 333 2.00 7.83 14.09
CA GLY A 333 2.76 7.28 15.21
C GLY A 333 2.29 7.71 16.61
N LYS A 334 1.23 8.52 16.74
CA LYS A 334 0.74 9.03 18.03
C LYS A 334 -0.66 8.48 18.37
N TYR A 335 -0.95 8.35 19.65
CA TYR A 335 -2.25 7.98 20.19
C TYR A 335 -2.81 9.12 21.04
N VAL A 336 -4.08 9.48 20.82
CA VAL A 336 -4.74 10.54 21.60
C VAL A 336 -5.34 9.94 22.86
N LEU A 337 -4.78 10.25 24.03
CA LEU A 337 -5.42 9.97 25.32
C LEU A 337 -6.25 11.17 25.73
N LYS A 338 -7.55 10.96 25.98
CA LYS A 338 -8.43 11.98 26.58
C LYS A 338 -8.38 11.80 28.10
N LEU A 339 -7.66 12.66 28.81
CA LEU A 339 -7.58 12.64 30.28
C LEU A 339 -8.10 13.96 30.85
N PHE A 340 -9.17 13.88 31.65
CA PHE A 340 -9.83 14.96 32.43
C PHE A 340 -10.29 16.26 31.73
N ASN A 341 -9.78 16.58 30.53
CA ASN A 341 -10.23 17.55 29.51
C ASN A 341 -9.09 17.91 28.53
N LYS A 342 -7.87 17.38 28.71
CA LYS A 342 -6.73 17.63 27.81
C LYS A 342 -6.52 16.44 26.88
N LYS A 343 -6.30 16.73 25.58
CA LYS A 343 -5.87 15.74 24.59
C LYS A 343 -4.35 15.56 24.73
N LEU A 344 -3.90 14.45 25.30
CA LEU A 344 -2.48 14.10 25.38
C LEU A 344 -2.09 13.24 24.18
N LEU A 345 -1.06 13.68 23.44
CA LEU A 345 -0.53 12.95 22.30
C LEU A 345 0.68 12.13 22.74
N VAL A 346 0.52 10.81 22.84
CA VAL A 346 1.61 9.93 23.25
C VAL A 346 2.14 9.14 22.04
N PRO A 347 3.45 9.17 21.76
CA PRO A 347 4.04 8.31 20.73
C PRO A 347 3.84 6.83 21.09
N VAL A 348 3.19 6.08 20.20
CA VAL A 348 2.87 4.67 20.43
C VAL A 348 4.13 3.82 20.60
N VAL A 349 5.19 4.17 19.87
CA VAL A 349 6.50 3.50 19.98
C VAL A 349 7.09 3.64 21.37
N VAL A 350 6.98 4.83 21.98
CA VAL A 350 7.50 5.07 23.34
C VAL A 350 6.72 4.24 24.35
N LEU A 351 5.38 4.20 24.25
CA LEU A 351 4.57 3.31 25.07
C LEU A 351 4.96 1.84 24.91
N ALA A 352 5.09 1.35 23.67
CA ALA A 352 5.47 -0.02 23.39
C ALA A 352 6.85 -0.37 24.00
N ILE A 353 7.84 0.53 23.90
CA ILE A 353 9.16 0.35 24.49
C ILE A 353 9.10 0.34 26.02
N ILE A 354 8.31 1.22 26.64
CA ILE A 354 8.15 1.25 28.10
C ILE A 354 7.61 -0.09 28.60
N PHE A 355 6.55 -0.61 27.96
CA PHE A 355 5.98 -1.91 28.32
C PHE A 355 6.92 -3.08 28.01
N LEU A 356 7.68 -3.02 26.91
CA LEU A 356 8.72 -3.99 26.58
C LEU A 356 9.74 -4.10 27.71
N VAL A 357 10.29 -2.96 28.12
CA VAL A 357 11.32 -2.90 29.17
C VAL A 357 10.71 -3.37 30.48
N TYR A 358 9.57 -2.80 30.88
CA TYR A 358 8.93 -3.12 32.15
C TYR A 358 8.66 -4.62 32.33
N ILE A 359 8.10 -5.27 31.31
CA ILE A 359 7.77 -6.70 31.36
C ILE A 359 9.05 -7.57 31.26
N SER A 360 10.07 -7.11 30.55
CA SER A 360 11.33 -7.86 30.36
C SER A 360 12.31 -7.74 31.54
N ILE A 361 12.11 -6.82 32.49
CA ILE A 361 13.01 -6.58 33.63
C ILE A 361 13.42 -7.90 34.35
N PRO A 362 12.49 -8.80 34.73
CA PRO A 362 12.86 -10.03 35.44
C PRO A 362 13.81 -10.93 34.64
N GLY A 363 13.56 -11.06 33.33
CA GLY A 363 14.42 -11.84 32.44
C GLY A 363 15.77 -11.20 32.18
N ILE A 364 15.81 -9.87 32.02
CA ILE A 364 17.06 -9.12 31.85
C ILE A 364 17.93 -9.28 33.10
N ILE A 365 17.36 -9.11 34.30
CA ILE A 365 18.05 -9.33 35.57
C ILE A 365 18.58 -10.76 35.65
N HIS A 366 17.78 -11.75 35.25
CA HIS A 366 18.20 -13.15 35.27
C HIS A 366 19.38 -13.42 34.32
N ILE A 367 19.32 -12.96 33.06
CA ILE A 367 20.42 -13.12 32.10
C ILE A 367 21.68 -12.40 32.60
N PHE A 368 21.53 -11.19 33.13
CA PHE A 368 22.64 -10.43 33.68
C PHE A 368 23.28 -11.16 34.87
N SER A 369 22.47 -11.72 35.78
CA SER A 369 22.97 -12.52 36.90
C SER A 369 23.71 -13.79 36.46
N LEU A 370 23.26 -14.43 35.37
CA LEU A 370 23.88 -15.62 34.82
C LEU A 370 25.23 -15.27 34.17
N GLY A 371 25.29 -14.15 33.44
CA GLY A 371 26.53 -13.61 32.88
C GLY A 371 27.53 -13.19 33.96
N SER A 372 27.09 -12.46 34.98
CA SER A 372 27.96 -12.04 36.08
C SER A 372 28.55 -13.23 36.81
N ASN A 373 27.74 -14.24 37.12
CA ASN A 373 28.20 -15.46 37.79
C ASN A 373 29.18 -16.24 36.90
N TYR A 374 28.94 -16.33 35.59
CA TYR A 374 29.89 -16.94 34.65
C TYR A 374 31.26 -16.24 34.68
N PHE A 375 31.29 -14.90 34.65
CA PHE A 375 32.55 -14.14 34.73
C PHE A 375 33.25 -14.32 36.08
N THR A 376 32.50 -14.31 37.19
CA THR A 376 33.06 -14.53 38.54
C THR A 376 33.69 -15.92 38.64
N PHE A 377 33.05 -16.97 38.15
CA PHE A 377 33.63 -18.32 38.19
C PHE A 377 34.80 -18.48 37.21
N LYS A 378 34.80 -17.77 36.07
CA LYS A 378 35.87 -17.80 35.09
C LYS A 378 37.18 -17.15 35.58
N GLN A 379 37.11 -16.27 36.58
CA GLN A 379 38.29 -15.71 37.24
C GLN A 379 39.13 -16.78 37.96
N ASP A 380 38.55 -17.95 38.24
CA ASP A 380 39.21 -19.06 38.92
C ASP A 380 39.36 -20.27 37.96
N PRO A 381 40.33 -20.22 37.01
CA PRO A 381 40.40 -21.15 35.87
C PRO A 381 40.65 -22.60 36.28
N MET A 382 41.21 -22.84 37.47
CA MET A 382 41.57 -24.18 37.95
C MET A 382 40.35 -25.01 38.37
N ASN A 383 39.31 -24.36 38.92
CA ASN A 383 38.07 -25.01 39.41
C ASN A 383 36.80 -24.57 38.65
N PHE A 384 36.95 -23.83 37.55
CA PHE A 384 35.85 -23.26 36.76
C PHE A 384 34.79 -24.30 36.38
N SER A 385 35.22 -25.43 35.80
CA SER A 385 34.30 -26.48 35.30
C SER A 385 33.41 -27.03 36.42
N GLU A 386 34.00 -27.29 37.59
CA GLU A 386 33.29 -27.89 38.71
C GLU A 386 32.36 -26.89 39.41
N ASN A 387 32.83 -25.67 39.65
CA ASN A 387 32.03 -24.59 40.23
C ASN A 387 30.85 -24.22 39.34
N TRP A 388 31.07 -24.14 38.02
CA TRP A 388 30.00 -23.86 37.05
C TRP A 388 28.98 -24.99 36.98
N LYS A 389 29.44 -26.25 36.98
CA LYS A 389 28.56 -27.42 36.99
C LYS A 389 27.72 -27.49 38.27
N ASN A 390 28.29 -27.18 39.43
CA ASN A 390 27.59 -27.16 40.71
C ASN A 390 26.58 -26.01 40.78
N TYR A 391 26.92 -24.83 40.25
CA TYR A 391 25.98 -23.72 40.11
C TYR A 391 24.80 -24.11 39.22
N LEU A 392 25.05 -24.66 38.02
CA LEU A 392 23.99 -25.10 37.11
C LEU A 392 23.09 -26.16 37.75
N LYS A 393 23.66 -27.17 38.44
CA LYS A 393 22.87 -28.20 39.15
C LYS A 393 21.90 -27.59 40.17
N LYS A 394 22.29 -26.54 40.88
CA LYS A 394 21.38 -25.82 41.80
C LYS A 394 20.23 -25.14 41.05
N GLN A 395 20.49 -24.63 39.83
CA GLN A 395 19.45 -24.01 39.00
C GLN A 395 18.43 -25.01 38.42
N TYR A 396 18.79 -26.29 38.31
CA TYR A 396 17.89 -27.36 37.84
C TYR A 396 16.98 -27.95 38.93
N GLN A 397 17.05 -27.47 40.18
CA GLN A 397 16.11 -27.89 41.23
C GLN A 397 14.67 -27.48 40.84
N PRO A 398 13.64 -28.32 41.10
CA PRO A 398 12.27 -28.09 40.60
C PRO A 398 11.71 -26.70 40.95
N ASP A 399 11.94 -26.24 42.18
CA ASP A 399 11.44 -24.98 42.72
C ASP A 399 12.09 -23.75 42.05
N VAL A 400 13.35 -23.91 41.63
CA VAL A 400 14.16 -22.87 40.99
C VAL A 400 13.91 -22.84 39.48
N LEU A 401 13.87 -24.01 38.85
CA LEU A 401 13.71 -24.18 37.41
C LEU A 401 12.46 -23.48 36.89
N LEU A 402 11.34 -23.64 37.59
CA LEU A 402 10.05 -23.06 37.21
C LEU A 402 10.09 -21.52 37.28
N LYS A 403 10.69 -20.97 38.34
CA LYS A 403 10.90 -19.53 38.52
C LYS A 403 11.81 -18.94 37.44
N LEU A 404 12.91 -19.60 37.12
CA LEU A 404 13.83 -19.17 36.05
C LEU A 404 13.18 -19.24 34.67
N SER A 405 12.34 -20.24 34.44
CA SER A 405 11.58 -20.38 33.18
C SER A 405 10.62 -19.21 32.99
N PHE A 406 9.93 -18.74 34.04
CA PHE A 406 9.11 -17.54 33.95
C PHE A 406 9.94 -16.27 33.74
N TYR A 407 11.13 -16.17 34.35
CA TYR A 407 12.02 -15.05 34.09
C TYR A 407 12.48 -15.01 32.64
N SER A 408 12.90 -16.12 32.05
CA SER A 408 13.29 -16.15 30.64
C SER A 408 12.10 -15.88 29.69
N LEU A 409 10.92 -16.42 30.00
CA LEU A 409 9.68 -16.16 29.25
C LEU A 409 9.25 -14.69 29.29
N SER A 410 9.56 -13.96 30.37
CA SER A 410 9.20 -12.54 30.51
C SER A 410 9.75 -11.67 29.37
N ILE A 411 10.89 -12.02 28.78
CA ILE A 411 11.46 -11.32 27.62
C ILE A 411 10.59 -11.53 26.39
N ILE A 412 10.17 -12.77 26.15
CA ILE A 412 9.31 -13.13 25.02
C ILE A 412 7.95 -12.44 25.17
N TRP A 413 7.39 -12.44 26.38
CA TRP A 413 6.14 -11.74 26.69
C TRP A 413 6.28 -10.23 26.54
N GLY A 414 7.41 -9.64 26.96
CA GLY A 414 7.69 -8.22 26.78
C GLY A 414 7.69 -7.81 25.31
N ILE A 415 8.35 -8.61 24.45
CA ILE A 415 8.33 -8.42 22.99
C ILE A 415 6.90 -8.55 22.45
N GLY A 416 6.18 -9.61 22.84
CA GLY A 416 4.81 -9.86 22.40
C GLY A 416 3.85 -8.71 22.75
N VAL A 417 3.86 -8.26 24.01
CA VAL A 417 3.01 -7.16 24.50
C VAL A 417 3.39 -5.85 23.81
N ALA A 418 4.67 -5.58 23.59
CA ALA A 418 5.11 -4.39 22.86
C ALA A 418 4.56 -4.34 21.43
N ILE A 419 4.59 -5.48 20.72
CA ILE A 419 4.01 -5.60 19.38
C ILE A 419 2.49 -5.37 19.42
N VAL A 420 1.80 -5.94 20.42
CA VAL A 420 0.34 -5.76 20.60
C VAL A 420 0.00 -4.30 20.84
N ILE A 421 0.67 -3.64 21.79
CA ILE A 421 0.45 -2.22 22.10
C ILE A 421 0.74 -1.35 20.88
N TYR A 422 1.83 -1.64 20.16
CA TYR A 422 2.20 -0.91 18.96
C TYR A 422 1.13 -1.01 17.87
N THR A 423 0.72 -2.23 17.54
CA THR A 423 -0.26 -2.49 16.46
C THR A 423 -1.66 -1.99 16.82
N PHE A 424 -2.09 -2.20 18.07
CA PHE A 424 -3.38 -1.74 18.58
C PHE A 424 -3.45 -0.22 18.65
N GLY A 425 -2.44 0.43 19.25
CA GLY A 425 -2.36 1.88 19.37
C GLY A 425 -2.35 2.58 18.01
N MET A 426 -1.65 2.01 17.02
CA MET A 426 -1.64 2.56 15.65
C MET A 426 -2.98 2.45 14.93
N SER A 427 -3.78 1.43 15.23
CA SER A 427 -4.93 1.05 14.39
C SER A 427 -6.28 1.48 14.97
N TRP A 428 -6.46 1.40 16.29
CA TRP A 428 -7.79 1.49 16.93
C TRP A 428 -8.54 2.79 16.62
N GLN A 429 -7.91 3.95 16.86
CA GLN A 429 -8.54 5.26 16.63
C GLN A 429 -8.83 5.52 15.15
N ARG A 430 -7.90 5.10 14.28
CA ARG A 430 -8.04 5.24 12.83
C ARG A 430 -9.14 4.33 12.27
N LEU A 431 -9.30 3.12 12.81
CA LEU A 431 -10.39 2.22 12.45
C LEU A 431 -11.75 2.78 12.85
N LYS A 432 -11.84 3.39 14.04
CA LYS A 432 -13.08 4.06 14.47
C LYS A 432 -13.49 5.16 13.48
N ILE A 433 -12.57 6.08 13.18
CA ILE A 433 -12.78 7.16 12.20
C ILE A 433 -13.15 6.61 10.82
N ARG A 434 -12.44 5.56 10.36
CA ARG A 434 -12.73 4.94 9.06
C ARG A 434 -14.13 4.34 9.00
N ASN A 435 -14.57 3.69 10.07
CA ASN A 435 -15.92 3.11 10.14
C ASN A 435 -16.99 4.21 10.15
N GLU A 436 -16.75 5.33 10.83
CA GLU A 436 -17.64 6.51 10.81
C GLU A 436 -17.75 7.09 9.39
N ILE A 437 -16.63 7.29 8.69
CA ILE A 437 -16.63 7.77 7.30
C ILE A 437 -17.32 6.77 6.36
N LYS A 438 -17.10 5.47 6.56
CA LYS A 438 -17.78 4.45 5.75
C LYS A 438 -19.29 4.51 5.89
N LEU A 439 -19.81 4.70 7.11
CA LEU A 439 -21.24 4.87 7.34
C LEU A 439 -21.78 6.13 6.64
N ILE A 440 -21.03 7.24 6.70
CA ILE A 440 -21.40 8.46 5.97
C ILE A 440 -21.47 8.18 4.46
N GLU A 441 -20.46 7.54 3.88
CA GLU A 441 -20.40 7.27 2.43
C GLU A 441 -21.49 6.31 1.97
N ASP A 442 -21.78 5.25 2.73
CA ASP A 442 -22.83 4.27 2.42
C ASP A 442 -24.22 4.93 2.46
N GLU A 443 -24.50 5.76 3.46
CA GLU A 443 -25.79 6.47 3.57
C GLU A 443 -25.91 7.63 2.56
N PHE A 444 -24.79 8.28 2.22
CA PHE A 444 -24.78 9.40 1.27
C PHE A 444 -25.30 9.01 -0.11
N GLN A 445 -25.03 7.79 -0.57
CA GLN A 445 -25.56 7.29 -1.84
C GLN A 445 -27.09 7.28 -1.86
N ILE A 446 -27.71 6.79 -0.78
CA ILE A 446 -29.17 6.73 -0.61
C ILE A 446 -29.75 8.15 -0.50
N ALA A 447 -29.05 8.99 0.27
CA ALA A 447 -29.41 10.40 0.48
C ALA A 447 -29.44 11.19 -0.83
N LEU A 448 -28.42 11.03 -1.68
CA LEU A 448 -28.37 11.69 -2.99
C LEU A 448 -29.45 11.20 -3.95
N PHE A 449 -29.75 9.89 -3.97
CA PHE A 449 -30.84 9.37 -4.79
C PHE A 449 -32.19 9.98 -4.37
N THR A 450 -32.42 10.08 -3.07
CA THR A 450 -33.65 10.67 -2.51
C THR A 450 -33.72 12.16 -2.84
N LEU A 451 -32.61 12.89 -2.74
CA LEU A 451 -32.55 14.31 -3.11
C LEU A 451 -32.78 14.51 -4.61
N ALA A 452 -32.18 13.68 -5.47
CA ALA A 452 -32.36 13.75 -6.91
C ALA A 452 -33.81 13.47 -7.33
N ASP A 453 -34.47 12.49 -6.70
CA ASP A 453 -35.88 12.17 -6.92
C ASP A 453 -36.78 13.38 -6.62
N VAL A 454 -36.57 14.05 -5.47
CA VAL A 454 -37.32 15.26 -5.10
C VAL A 454 -37.02 16.42 -6.05
N LEU A 455 -35.76 16.68 -6.39
CA LEU A 455 -35.37 17.74 -7.31
C LEU A 455 -35.94 17.52 -8.73
N SER A 456 -36.11 16.27 -9.16
CA SER A 456 -36.70 15.94 -10.46
C SER A 456 -38.15 16.41 -10.60
N SER A 457 -38.82 16.66 -9.48
CA SER A 457 -40.19 17.20 -9.43
C SER A 457 -40.27 18.70 -9.69
N GLY A 458 -39.14 19.38 -9.97
CA GLY A 458 -39.10 20.80 -10.32
C GLY A 458 -39.22 21.75 -9.13
N ILE A 459 -38.99 21.25 -7.91
CA ILE A 459 -39.08 22.00 -6.66
C ILE A 459 -37.73 22.70 -6.38
N PRO A 460 -37.72 23.95 -5.83
CA PRO A 460 -36.48 24.62 -5.42
C PRO A 460 -35.68 23.79 -4.41
N ILE A 461 -34.36 23.92 -4.45
CA ILE A 461 -33.45 23.06 -3.68
C ILE A 461 -33.62 23.18 -2.16
N GLU A 462 -34.02 24.35 -1.66
CA GLU A 462 -34.32 24.59 -0.25
C GLU A 462 -35.53 23.77 0.20
N THR A 463 -36.60 23.78 -0.60
CA THR A 463 -37.82 23.02 -0.32
C THR A 463 -37.57 21.53 -0.52
N ALA A 464 -36.74 21.16 -1.49
CA ALA A 464 -36.34 19.77 -1.70
C ALA A 464 -35.56 19.20 -0.51
N LEU A 465 -34.59 19.96 0.01
CA LEU A 465 -33.83 19.58 1.21
C LEU A 465 -34.75 19.43 2.43
N GLU A 466 -35.77 20.29 2.57
CA GLU A 466 -36.75 20.22 3.66
C GLU A 466 -37.62 18.97 3.57
N GLU A 467 -38.08 18.63 2.37
CA GLU A 467 -38.84 17.40 2.12
C GLU A 467 -38.00 16.14 2.39
N VAL A 468 -36.73 16.14 1.99
CA VAL A 468 -35.80 15.04 2.30
C VAL A 468 -35.59 14.91 3.80
N ALA A 469 -35.34 16.01 4.52
CA ALA A 469 -35.19 15.98 5.97
C ALA A 469 -36.47 15.48 6.68
N LEU A 470 -37.65 15.85 6.18
CA LEU A 470 -38.94 15.35 6.67
C LEU A 470 -39.11 13.84 6.42
N LYS A 471 -38.76 13.33 5.23
CA LYS A 471 -38.78 11.89 4.92
C LYS A 471 -37.88 11.11 5.88
N TYR A 472 -36.68 11.60 6.16
CA TYR A 472 -35.78 10.99 7.14
C TYR A 472 -36.36 10.95 8.56
N ARG A 473 -37.02 12.04 8.99
CA ARG A 473 -37.73 12.09 10.28
C ARG A 473 -38.89 11.09 10.33
N GLN A 474 -39.71 11.00 9.29
CA GLN A 474 -40.83 10.07 9.20
C GLN A 474 -40.37 8.61 9.23
N SER A 475 -39.25 8.29 8.59
CA SER A 475 -38.62 6.97 8.63
C SER A 475 -37.85 6.67 9.92
N LYS A 476 -37.91 7.54 10.94
CA LYS A 476 -37.19 7.43 12.21
C LYS A 476 -35.66 7.32 12.05
N MET A 477 -35.11 7.92 10.99
CA MET A 477 -33.68 7.92 10.67
C MET A 477 -32.98 9.20 11.17
N GLU A 478 -33.47 9.84 12.23
CA GLU A 478 -32.87 11.09 12.76
C GLU A 478 -31.43 10.93 13.27
N LYS A 479 -31.03 9.70 13.60
CA LYS A 479 -29.65 9.37 13.99
C LYS A 479 -28.70 9.21 12.79
N SER A 480 -29.23 9.21 11.57
CA SER A 480 -28.44 9.13 10.34
C SER A 480 -27.50 10.35 10.25
N PRO A 481 -26.21 10.14 9.98
CA PRO A 481 -25.32 11.20 9.54
C PRO A 481 -25.94 12.08 8.44
N MET A 482 -26.63 11.49 7.46
CA MET A 482 -27.17 12.27 6.34
C MET A 482 -28.34 13.16 6.69
N TYR A 483 -29.17 12.78 7.66
CA TYR A 483 -30.19 13.68 8.20
C TYR A 483 -29.54 14.95 8.77
N ASN A 484 -28.49 14.80 9.59
CA ASN A 484 -27.78 15.94 10.17
C ASN A 484 -27.12 16.81 9.09
N PHE A 485 -26.58 16.21 8.03
CA PHE A 485 -26.02 16.95 6.90
C PHE A 485 -27.06 17.81 6.19
N PHE A 486 -28.23 17.27 5.87
CA PHE A 486 -29.29 18.04 5.22
C PHE A 486 -29.87 19.12 6.13
N VAL A 487 -30.01 18.84 7.43
CA VAL A 487 -30.45 19.84 8.42
C VAL A 487 -29.43 20.96 8.56
N ASP A 488 -28.13 20.66 8.56
CA ASP A 488 -27.08 21.68 8.59
C ASP A 488 -27.08 22.52 7.31
N LEU A 489 -27.24 21.91 6.13
CA LEU A 489 -27.40 22.65 4.87
C LEU A 489 -28.62 23.57 4.89
N LEU A 490 -29.79 23.06 5.28
CA LEU A 490 -31.01 23.85 5.41
C LEU A 490 -30.85 25.01 6.39
N ARG A 491 -30.22 24.77 7.54
CA ARG A 491 -29.94 25.81 8.52
C ARG A 491 -29.04 26.89 7.93
N ASN A 492 -28.00 26.49 7.20
CA ASN A 492 -27.08 27.44 6.58
C ASN A 492 -27.77 28.27 5.49
N MET A 493 -28.62 27.66 4.68
CA MET A 493 -29.36 28.36 3.61
C MET A 493 -30.48 29.24 4.16
N LYS A 494 -31.38 28.70 5.00
CA LYS A 494 -32.55 29.43 5.53
C LYS A 494 -32.19 30.44 6.61
N ASN A 495 -31.32 30.09 7.56
CA ASN A 495 -31.06 30.96 8.72
C ASN A 495 -29.91 31.95 8.46
N MET A 496 -28.95 31.60 7.61
CA MET A 496 -27.79 32.46 7.31
C MET A 496 -27.81 33.04 5.88
N GLY A 497 -28.83 32.74 5.07
CA GLY A 497 -28.97 33.28 3.71
C GLY A 497 -27.86 32.84 2.76
N MET A 498 -27.20 31.72 3.03
CA MET A 498 -26.09 31.23 2.21
C MET A 498 -26.59 30.58 0.92
N THR A 499 -25.84 30.74 -0.17
CA THR A 499 -26.01 29.91 -1.37
C THR A 499 -25.67 28.45 -1.05
N LEU A 500 -26.15 27.49 -1.85
CA LEU A 500 -25.83 26.07 -1.66
C LEU A 500 -24.32 25.82 -1.59
N GLU A 501 -23.54 26.48 -2.46
CA GLU A 501 -22.07 26.40 -2.45
C GLU A 501 -21.48 26.77 -1.10
N ARG A 502 -21.86 27.93 -0.56
CA ARG A 502 -21.37 28.40 0.74
C ARG A 502 -21.92 27.53 1.87
N ALA A 503 -23.17 27.10 1.79
CA ALA A 503 -23.77 26.22 2.80
C ALA A 503 -22.99 24.90 2.93
N VAL A 504 -22.45 24.37 1.83
CA VAL A 504 -21.62 23.16 1.82
C VAL A 504 -20.16 23.45 2.20
N PHE A 505 -19.52 24.44 1.58
CA PHE A 505 -18.06 24.61 1.55
C PHE A 505 -17.52 25.85 2.28
N ASP A 506 -18.35 26.60 3.01
CA ASP A 506 -17.86 27.72 3.81
C ASP A 506 -16.79 27.27 4.83
N LYS A 507 -15.76 28.11 5.02
CA LYS A 507 -14.58 27.77 5.82
C LYS A 507 -14.87 27.58 7.30
N ASP A 508 -15.88 28.28 7.82
CA ASP A 508 -16.21 28.29 9.24
C ASP A 508 -17.52 27.55 9.52
N TYR A 509 -18.49 27.66 8.61
CA TYR A 509 -19.85 27.16 8.79
C TYR A 509 -20.27 26.06 7.81
N GLY A 510 -19.42 25.69 6.85
CA GLY A 510 -19.75 24.70 5.82
C GLY A 510 -20.11 23.35 6.43
N ALA A 511 -21.19 22.73 5.93
CA ALA A 511 -21.64 21.42 6.41
C ALA A 511 -20.52 20.36 6.28
N ILE A 512 -19.67 20.46 5.24
CA ILE A 512 -18.61 19.48 4.98
C ILE A 512 -17.58 19.35 6.12
N LEU A 513 -17.41 20.38 6.96
CA LEU A 513 -16.50 20.35 8.12
C LEU A 513 -16.90 19.30 9.15
N ARG A 514 -18.20 18.99 9.25
CA ARG A 514 -18.75 17.97 10.15
C ARG A 514 -18.82 16.58 9.50
N PHE A 515 -18.63 16.51 8.18
CA PHE A 515 -18.73 15.29 7.39
C PHE A 515 -17.42 15.09 6.60
N PRO A 516 -16.33 14.67 7.28
CA PRO A 516 -15.00 14.58 6.70
C PRO A 516 -14.83 13.34 5.80
N SER A 517 -15.66 13.22 4.76
CA SER A 517 -15.52 12.25 3.68
C SER A 517 -15.05 12.96 2.41
N LYS A 518 -13.96 12.44 1.83
CA LYS A 518 -13.47 12.90 0.53
C LYS A 518 -14.50 12.66 -0.57
N LEU A 519 -15.18 11.50 -0.58
CA LEU A 519 -16.22 11.20 -1.56
C LEU A 519 -17.37 12.21 -1.51
N VAL A 520 -17.88 12.50 -0.31
CA VAL A 520 -18.97 13.47 -0.12
C VAL A 520 -18.52 14.85 -0.61
N HIS A 521 -17.31 15.27 -0.22
CA HIS A 521 -16.72 16.53 -0.65
C HIS A 521 -16.65 16.63 -2.18
N ASP A 522 -16.10 15.60 -2.83
CA ASP A 522 -15.89 15.59 -4.27
C ASP A 522 -17.21 15.62 -5.04
N ILE A 523 -18.20 14.81 -4.63
CA ILE A 523 -19.50 14.76 -5.29
C ILE A 523 -20.28 16.07 -5.09
N MET A 524 -20.28 16.63 -3.88
CA MET A 524 -20.94 17.91 -3.65
C MET A 524 -20.29 19.04 -4.43
N LYS A 525 -18.97 18.99 -4.66
CA LYS A 525 -18.26 19.97 -5.48
C LYS A 525 -18.77 19.90 -6.92
N ILE A 526 -18.98 18.70 -7.47
CA ILE A 526 -19.59 18.51 -8.80
C ILE A 526 -21.00 19.09 -8.83
N ILE A 527 -21.86 18.73 -7.87
CA ILE A 527 -23.28 19.13 -7.85
C ILE A 527 -23.45 20.64 -7.76
N VAL A 528 -22.59 21.31 -7.00
CA VAL A 528 -22.63 22.77 -6.83
C VAL A 528 -22.04 23.50 -8.03
N SER A 529 -21.04 22.90 -8.70
CA SER A 529 -20.38 23.50 -9.86
C SER A 529 -21.13 23.33 -11.19
N GLY A 530 -22.13 22.45 -11.23
CA GLY A 530 -23.02 22.24 -12.38
C GLY A 530 -24.30 23.03 -12.19
#